data_AF-A0A644VSW7-F1
#
_entry.id   AF-A0A644VSW7-F1
#
_cell.length_a   1.000
_cell.length_b   1.000
_cell.length_c   1.000
_cell.angle_alpha   90.00
_cell.angle_beta   90.00
_cell.angle_gamma   90.00
#
_symmetry.space_group_name_H-M   'P 1'
#
loop_
_entity.id
_entity.type
_entity.pdbx_description
1 polymer ?
#
loop_
_entity_poly.entity_id
_entity_poly.type
_entity_poly.pdbx_seq_one_letter_code
_entity_poly.pdbx_strand_id
1 'polypeptide(L)'
;MKGVKVHTLYDVETQVPAFIHITEAKVNDAKATDSISYESGSYYVFDRAYNDKKRLFKIHMKDSFFVVRAKTNIKSKVLRWKRRLLKNILSDCEIELTGYYSQKAYPERIRMVRYWDEDDQREFIYLTNAKQISALQVAELYKNRWQLELFFKWLKQHLKIKKF
;
A
#
# COMPACT_ATOMS: atom_id res chain seq x y z
N MET A 1 -28.38 3.68 -7.14
CA MET A 1 -27.97 3.91 -5.74
C MET A 1 -26.46 3.89 -5.65
N LYS A 2 -25.90 5.00 -5.16
CA LYS A 2 -24.46 5.25 -4.98
C LYS A 2 -23.98 4.46 -3.75
N GLY A 3 -23.10 3.49 -3.96
CA GLY A 3 -22.48 2.74 -2.87
C GLY A 3 -21.04 3.20 -2.71
N VAL A 4 -20.80 4.16 -1.82
CA VAL A 4 -19.49 4.32 -1.19
C VAL A 4 -19.63 3.68 0.19
N LYS A 5 -18.86 2.63 0.45
CA LYS A 5 -18.70 2.05 1.79
C LYS A 5 -17.22 1.93 2.06
N VAL A 6 -16.69 2.91 2.78
CA VAL A 6 -15.37 2.90 3.41
C VAL A 6 -15.65 3.02 4.89
N HIS A 7 -15.35 1.99 5.66
CA HIS A 7 -15.06 2.04 7.10
C HIS A 7 -14.54 0.65 7.46
N THR A 8 -13.43 0.56 8.22
CA THR A 8 -13.39 -0.08 9.56
C THR A 8 -11.95 -0.07 10.09
N LEU A 9 -11.79 0.58 11.25
CA LEU A 9 -10.65 0.45 12.15
C LEU A 9 -10.50 -1.00 12.59
N TYR A 10 -9.29 -1.55 12.54
CA TYR A 10 -8.97 -2.79 13.23
C TYR A 10 -7.98 -2.47 14.35
N ASP A 11 -8.52 -2.29 15.54
CA ASP A 11 -7.80 -2.40 16.81
C ASP A 11 -7.98 -3.84 17.28
N VAL A 12 -6.90 -4.61 17.26
CA VAL A 12 -6.76 -5.80 18.08
C VAL A 12 -5.31 -5.82 18.57
N GLU A 13 -5.13 -5.26 19.77
CA GLU A 13 -4.04 -5.52 20.72
C GLU A 13 -2.59 -5.21 20.31
N THR A 14 -2.32 -4.59 19.16
CA THR A 14 -0.95 -4.31 18.73
C THR A 14 -0.77 -2.90 18.17
N GLN A 15 0.36 -2.28 18.53
CA GLN A 15 0.78 -0.89 18.30
C GLN A 15 0.89 -0.46 16.81
N VAL A 16 -0.17 -0.53 16.01
CA VAL A 16 -0.19 0.06 14.64
C VAL A 16 -1.56 0.69 14.35
N PRO A 17 -1.65 1.99 14.00
CA PRO A 17 -2.93 2.66 13.79
C PRO A 17 -3.55 2.37 12.41
N ALA A 18 -4.88 2.26 12.43
CA ALA A 18 -5.83 2.50 11.34
C ALA A 18 -5.40 2.09 9.91
N PHE A 19 -5.91 0.94 9.46
CA PHE A 19 -5.84 0.50 8.08
C PHE A 19 -6.97 1.10 7.26
N ILE A 20 -6.66 1.92 6.27
CA ILE A 20 -7.66 2.44 5.32
C ILE A 20 -7.40 1.83 3.95
N HIS A 21 -8.31 0.94 3.56
CA HIS A 21 -8.32 0.30 2.26
C HIS A 21 -9.29 1.05 1.33
N ILE A 22 -8.75 1.63 0.26
CA ILE A 22 -9.52 2.32 -0.79
C ILE A 22 -9.79 1.35 -1.96
N THR A 23 -11.05 0.98 -2.20
CA THR A 23 -11.48 0.14 -3.36
C THR A 23 -12.02 0.96 -4.54
N GLU A 24 -11.90 0.35 -5.72
CA GLU A 24 -12.07 0.85 -7.10
C GLU A 24 -13.49 1.23 -7.54
N ALA A 25 -14.29 1.92 -6.74
CA ALA A 25 -15.53 2.49 -7.26
C ALA A 25 -15.22 3.68 -8.18
N LYS A 26 -14.97 3.36 -9.47
CA LYS A 26 -14.83 4.22 -10.67
C LYS A 26 -13.51 4.99 -10.86
N VAL A 27 -12.56 4.34 -11.52
CA VAL A 27 -11.42 5.02 -12.18
C VAL A 27 -11.86 5.78 -13.46
N ASN A 28 -13.10 5.61 -13.94
CA ASN A 28 -13.66 6.45 -15.02
C ASN A 28 -14.25 7.81 -14.55
N ASP A 29 -14.26 8.07 -13.25
CA ASP A 29 -14.61 9.36 -12.65
C ASP A 29 -13.35 10.02 -12.07
N ALA A 30 -12.23 10.01 -12.82
CA ALA A 30 -10.95 10.62 -12.41
C ALA A 30 -11.03 12.14 -12.11
N LYS A 31 -12.22 12.75 -12.22
CA LYS A 31 -12.55 14.13 -11.82
C LYS A 31 -13.47 14.26 -10.60
N ALA A 32 -14.01 13.18 -10.03
CA ALA A 32 -15.08 13.27 -9.02
C ALA A 32 -14.70 12.95 -7.56
N THR A 33 -13.45 12.60 -7.25
CA THR A 33 -13.10 12.14 -5.89
C THR A 33 -11.71 12.56 -5.43
N ASP A 34 -11.48 13.88 -5.31
CA ASP A 34 -10.33 14.45 -4.59
C ASP A 34 -10.58 14.56 -3.07
N SER A 35 -11.55 13.80 -2.53
CA SER A 35 -12.03 13.93 -1.14
C SER A 35 -11.58 12.80 -0.19
N ILE A 36 -10.48 12.11 -0.48
CA ILE A 36 -9.88 11.23 0.53
C ILE A 36 -8.99 12.09 1.42
N SER A 37 -9.52 12.46 2.59
CA SER A 37 -8.73 13.08 3.65
C SER A 37 -7.78 12.02 4.22
N TYR A 38 -6.48 12.28 4.17
CA TYR A 38 -5.48 11.42 4.81
C TYR A 38 -5.30 11.84 6.26
N GLU A 39 -5.37 10.86 7.16
CA GLU A 39 -5.16 11.02 8.59
C GLU A 39 -3.68 10.83 8.91
N SER A 40 -3.11 11.81 9.62
CA SER A 40 -1.71 11.76 10.07
C SER A 40 -1.46 10.51 10.91
N GLY A 41 -0.32 9.85 10.67
CA GLY A 41 0.06 8.61 11.35
C GLY A 41 -0.57 7.32 10.80
N SER A 42 -1.61 7.40 9.97
CA SER A 42 -2.30 6.21 9.43
C SER A 42 -1.55 5.53 8.29
N TYR A 43 -1.81 4.23 8.09
CA TYR A 43 -1.18 3.41 7.04
C TYR A 43 -2.16 3.08 5.92
N TYR A 44 -1.78 3.47 4.70
CA TYR A 44 -2.57 3.29 3.48
C TYR A 44 -1.94 2.20 2.60
N VAL A 45 -2.66 1.10 2.40
CA VAL A 45 -2.16 -0.06 1.64
C VAL A 45 -2.80 -0.11 0.25
N PHE A 46 -1.97 -0.17 -0.78
CA PHE A 46 -2.38 -0.07 -2.18
C PHE A 46 -1.87 -1.23 -3.03
N ASP A 47 -2.71 -1.68 -3.96
CA ASP A 47 -2.32 -2.65 -4.97
C ASP A 47 -1.47 -2.06 -6.09
N ARG A 48 -0.94 -2.96 -6.92
CA ARG A 48 -0.07 -2.63 -8.06
C ARG A 48 -0.65 -1.62 -9.05
N ALA A 49 -1.98 -1.55 -9.16
CA ALA A 49 -2.68 -0.59 -10.01
C ALA A 49 -2.59 0.86 -9.50
N TYR A 50 -2.30 1.07 -8.22
CA TYR A 50 -2.39 2.36 -7.53
C TYR A 50 -1.03 3.02 -7.28
N ASN A 51 -0.07 2.85 -8.19
CA ASN A 51 1.28 3.41 -8.08
C ASN A 51 1.39 4.86 -8.58
N ASP A 52 0.37 5.69 -8.33
CA ASP A 52 0.38 7.12 -8.65
C ASP A 52 1.30 7.87 -7.68
N LYS A 53 2.46 8.27 -8.18
CA LYS A 53 3.49 8.96 -7.40
C LYS A 53 3.01 10.27 -6.78
N LYS A 54 2.13 11.02 -7.46
CA LYS A 54 1.58 12.27 -6.90
C LYS A 54 0.70 11.98 -5.69
N ARG A 55 -0.10 10.91 -5.75
CA ARG A 55 -0.94 10.48 -4.63
C ARG A 55 -0.08 10.00 -3.44
N LEU A 56 0.93 9.18 -3.70
CA LEU A 56 1.85 8.74 -2.64
C LEU A 56 2.55 9.93 -1.98
N PHE A 57 2.87 10.97 -2.76
CA PHE A 57 3.45 12.19 -2.22
C PHE A 57 2.43 13.00 -1.40
N LYS A 58 1.16 13.07 -1.80
CA LYS A 58 0.09 13.68 -0.96
C LYS A 58 -0.02 12.99 0.41
N ILE A 59 0.10 11.66 0.46
CA ILE A 59 0.08 10.89 1.73
C ILE A 59 1.31 11.23 2.57
N HIS A 60 2.49 11.26 1.94
CA HIS A 60 3.73 11.66 2.61
C HIS A 60 3.61 13.05 3.25
N MET A 61 3.12 14.03 2.49
CA MET A 61 2.96 15.42 2.94
C MET A 61 1.91 15.61 4.06
N LYS A 62 1.19 14.55 4.43
CA LYS A 62 0.18 14.54 5.50
C LYS A 62 0.66 13.80 6.74
N ASP A 63 1.96 13.51 6.83
CA ASP A 63 2.57 12.73 7.91
C ASP A 63 1.93 11.33 8.06
N SER A 64 1.44 10.80 6.93
CA SER A 64 0.82 9.48 6.82
C SER A 64 1.76 8.53 6.07
N PHE A 65 1.48 7.23 6.19
CA PHE A 65 2.31 6.18 5.61
C PHE A 65 1.60 5.44 4.50
N PHE A 66 2.34 4.97 3.50
CA PHE A 66 1.80 4.08 2.47
C PHE A 66 2.61 2.80 2.34
N VAL A 67 1.95 1.72 1.92
CA VAL A 67 2.59 0.52 1.38
C VAL A 67 1.94 0.22 0.05
N VAL A 68 2.72 0.24 -1.03
CA VAL A 68 2.21 -0.08 -2.37
C VAL A 68 3.01 -1.19 -3.01
N ARG A 69 2.32 -2.17 -3.61
CA ARG A 69 2.97 -3.18 -4.44
C ARG A 69 3.49 -2.53 -5.73
N ALA A 70 4.76 -2.73 -6.04
CA ALA A 70 5.39 -2.18 -7.22
C ALA A 70 5.55 -3.21 -8.35
N LYS A 71 5.82 -2.71 -9.57
CA LYS A 71 6.25 -3.53 -10.70
C LYS A 71 7.72 -3.90 -10.50
N THR A 72 8.21 -4.93 -11.20
CA THR A 72 9.63 -5.33 -11.17
C THR A 72 10.58 -4.28 -11.74
N ASN A 73 10.15 -3.53 -12.76
CA ASN A 73 11.00 -2.59 -13.50
C ASN A 73 10.88 -1.14 -12.98
N ILE A 74 11.19 -0.91 -11.70
CA ILE A 74 11.18 0.43 -11.11
C ILE A 74 12.47 1.15 -11.51
N LYS A 75 12.35 2.26 -12.25
CA LYS A 75 13.48 3.16 -12.52
C LYS A 75 13.86 3.89 -11.24
N SER A 76 14.89 3.37 -10.57
CA SER A 76 15.37 3.90 -9.30
C SER A 76 16.87 3.68 -9.12
N LYS A 77 17.46 4.49 -8.25
CA LYS A 77 18.83 4.36 -7.78
C LYS A 77 18.79 3.98 -6.31
N VAL A 78 19.53 2.94 -5.93
CA VAL A 78 19.66 2.56 -4.52
C VAL A 78 20.66 3.49 -3.85
N LEU A 79 20.25 4.06 -2.71
CA LEU A 79 21.07 4.96 -1.91
C LEU A 79 21.71 4.23 -0.73
N ARG A 80 20.96 3.35 -0.07
CA ARG A 80 21.43 2.63 1.12
C ARG A 80 20.73 1.29 1.28
N TRP A 81 21.49 0.26 1.60
CA TRP A 81 20.99 -1.07 1.93
C TRP A 81 20.92 -1.26 3.45
N LYS A 82 19.86 -1.90 3.93
CA LYS A 82 19.88 -2.49 5.28
C LYS A 82 20.66 -3.81 5.25
N ARG A 83 21.29 -4.13 6.38
CA ARG A 83 22.03 -5.38 6.60
C ARG A 83 21.24 -6.28 7.54
N ARG A 84 21.62 -7.57 7.59
CA ARG A 84 21.02 -8.59 8.48
C ARG A 84 19.50 -8.69 8.27
N LEU A 85 19.11 -9.10 7.06
CA LEU A 85 17.71 -9.23 6.68
C LEU A 85 17.05 -10.39 7.46
N LEU A 86 15.78 -10.21 7.80
CA LEU A 86 14.96 -11.26 8.39
C LEU A 86 14.63 -12.34 7.34
N LYS A 87 14.17 -13.51 7.80
CA LYS A 87 13.68 -14.57 6.91
C LYS A 87 12.66 -14.00 5.91
N ASN A 88 12.73 -14.46 4.66
CA ASN A 88 11.85 -14.07 3.55
C ASN A 88 11.99 -12.62 3.07
N ILE A 89 12.87 -11.82 3.68
CA ILE A 89 13.24 -10.50 3.17
C ILE A 89 14.47 -10.66 2.26
N LEU A 90 14.25 -10.50 0.95
CA LEU A 90 15.29 -10.57 -0.07
C LEU A 90 16.08 -9.25 -0.17
N SER A 91 15.43 -8.13 0.12
CA SER A 91 16.05 -6.80 0.12
C SER A 91 15.24 -5.83 0.98
N ASP A 92 15.94 -4.91 1.64
CA ASP A 92 15.39 -3.71 2.26
C ASP A 92 16.37 -2.55 2.03
N CYS A 93 15.96 -1.58 1.22
CA CYS A 93 16.84 -0.46 0.84
C CYS A 93 16.08 0.86 0.69
N GLU A 94 16.82 1.96 0.83
CA GLU A 94 16.35 3.31 0.52
C GLU A 94 16.75 3.63 -0.92
N ILE A 95 15.79 4.11 -1.70
CA ILE A 95 15.92 4.41 -3.11
C ILE A 95 15.48 5.83 -3.43
N GLU A 96 15.97 6.34 -4.56
CA GLU A 96 15.45 7.53 -5.23
C GLU A 96 14.89 7.13 -6.60
N LEU A 97 13.76 7.71 -7.00
CA LEU A 97 13.20 7.49 -8.33
C LEU A 97 14.03 8.24 -9.36
N THR A 98 14.42 7.58 -10.45
CA THR A 98 15.26 8.18 -11.51
C THR A 98 14.49 8.54 -12.78
N GLY A 99 13.22 8.12 -12.89
CA GLY A 99 12.37 8.52 -14.00
C GLY A 99 11.94 9.99 -13.88
N TYR A 100 12.15 10.80 -14.91
CA TYR A 100 11.87 12.25 -14.92
C TYR A 100 10.51 12.63 -14.30
N TYR A 101 9.40 12.07 -14.82
CA TYR A 101 8.06 12.35 -14.30
C TYR A 101 7.84 11.78 -12.90
N SER A 102 8.44 10.63 -12.59
CA SER A 102 8.28 9.97 -11.30
C SER A 102 9.01 10.71 -10.19
N GLN A 103 10.22 11.20 -10.44
CA GLN A 103 11.00 12.02 -9.52
C GLN A 103 10.32 13.37 -9.28
N LYS A 104 9.79 14.02 -10.32
CA LYS A 104 9.00 15.25 -10.15
C LYS A 104 7.72 15.03 -9.34
N ALA A 105 7.09 13.87 -9.49
CA ALA A 105 5.84 13.56 -8.79
C ALA A 105 6.05 13.11 -7.33
N TYR A 106 7.21 12.51 -7.03
CA TYR A 106 7.63 12.13 -5.70
C TYR A 106 9.15 12.37 -5.59
N PRO A 107 9.58 13.56 -5.13
CA PRO A 107 10.99 13.94 -5.07
C PRO A 107 11.72 13.35 -3.86
N GLU A 108 10.98 12.82 -2.89
CA GLU A 108 11.54 12.28 -1.65
C GLU A 108 12.10 10.87 -1.81
N ARG A 109 12.90 10.45 -0.83
CA ARG A 109 13.40 9.07 -0.76
C ARG A 109 12.27 8.10 -0.43
N ILE A 110 12.32 6.92 -1.03
CA ILE A 110 11.36 5.84 -0.82
C ILE A 110 12.11 4.62 -0.29
N ARG A 111 11.50 3.86 0.62
CA ARG A 111 12.01 2.54 1.00
C ARG A 111 11.42 1.47 0.09
N MET A 112 12.28 0.61 -0.44
CA MET A 112 11.92 -0.56 -1.22
C MET A 112 12.20 -1.82 -0.40
N VAL A 113 11.19 -2.70 -0.31
CA VAL A 113 11.31 -4.01 0.32
C VAL A 113 10.99 -5.08 -0.71
N ARG A 114 11.87 -6.07 -0.89
CA ARG A 114 11.62 -7.27 -1.69
C ARG A 114 11.37 -8.43 -0.73
N TYR A 115 10.21 -9.06 -0.84
CA TYR A 115 9.73 -10.12 0.03
C TYR A 115 9.45 -11.38 -0.79
N TRP A 116 9.94 -12.52 -0.33
CA TRP A 116 9.58 -13.83 -0.87
C TRP A 116 8.34 -14.34 -0.15
N ASP A 117 7.28 -14.57 -0.92
CA ASP A 117 6.06 -15.16 -0.40
C ASP A 117 6.09 -16.67 -0.61
N GLU A 118 6.09 -17.42 0.50
CA GLU A 118 6.08 -18.89 0.48
C GLU A 118 4.72 -19.45 0.03
N ASP A 119 3.62 -18.73 0.23
CA ASP A 119 2.27 -19.20 -0.12
C ASP A 119 2.05 -19.14 -1.64
N ASP A 120 2.33 -17.99 -2.25
CA ASP A 120 2.22 -17.73 -3.69
C ASP A 120 3.47 -18.18 -4.48
N GLN A 121 4.52 -18.64 -3.80
CA GLN A 121 5.81 -19.04 -4.40
C GLN A 121 6.39 -17.97 -5.32
N ARG A 122 6.33 -16.70 -4.91
CA ARG A 122 6.78 -15.57 -5.73
C ARG A 122 7.30 -14.40 -4.94
N GLU A 123 8.07 -13.57 -5.62
CA GLU A 123 8.55 -12.31 -5.07
C GLU A 123 7.50 -11.19 -5.17
N PHE A 124 7.40 -10.42 -4.09
CA PHE A 124 6.72 -9.14 -4.04
C PHE A 124 7.70 -8.00 -3.79
N ILE A 125 7.50 -6.90 -4.50
CA ILE A 125 8.24 -5.66 -4.28
C ILE A 125 7.27 -4.63 -3.72
N TYR A 126 7.61 -4.06 -2.57
CA TYR A 126 6.85 -3.02 -1.90
C TYR A 126 7.62 -1.71 -1.90
N LEU A 127 6.91 -0.61 -2.12
CA LEU A 127 7.40 0.74 -1.89
C LEU A 127 6.65 1.36 -0.72
N THR A 128 7.39 2.03 0.17
CA THR A 128 6.82 2.66 1.36
C THR A 128 7.63 3.88 1.80
N ASN A 129 6.99 4.86 2.43
CA ASN A 129 7.66 5.91 3.20
C ASN A 129 7.80 5.55 4.69
N ALA A 130 7.24 4.42 5.14
CA ALA A 130 7.34 3.96 6.53
C ALA A 130 8.73 3.38 6.82
N LYS A 131 9.56 4.16 7.51
CA LYS A 131 10.92 3.77 7.91
C LYS A 131 10.95 3.11 9.30
N GLN A 132 9.93 3.36 10.10
CA GLN A 132 9.79 2.96 11.50
C GLN A 132 9.35 1.50 11.70
N ILE A 133 8.65 0.90 10.74
CA ILE A 133 8.21 -0.50 10.81
C ILE A 133 9.24 -1.45 10.20
N SER A 134 9.25 -2.70 10.65
CA SER A 134 10.13 -3.73 10.09
C SER A 134 9.76 -4.07 8.63
N ALA A 135 10.70 -4.66 7.89
CA ALA A 135 10.43 -5.09 6.51
C ALA A 135 9.36 -6.20 6.46
N LEU A 136 9.28 -7.02 7.50
CA LEU A 136 8.26 -8.05 7.65
C LEU A 136 6.88 -7.43 7.88
N GLN A 137 6.77 -6.42 8.75
CA GLN A 137 5.53 -5.67 8.96
C GLN A 137 5.04 -5.04 7.65
N VAL A 138 5.93 -4.51 6.80
CA VAL A 138 5.52 -4.01 5.47
C VAL A 138 4.85 -5.11 4.62
N ALA A 139 5.38 -6.33 4.63
CA ALA A 139 4.80 -7.46 3.92
C ALA A 139 3.46 -7.90 4.56
N GLU A 140 3.38 -7.96 5.89
CA GLU A 140 2.15 -8.29 6.63
C GLU A 140 1.03 -7.29 6.39
N LEU A 141 1.34 -5.98 6.37
CA LEU A 141 0.37 -4.93 6.03
C LEU A 141 -0.28 -5.20 4.66
N TYR A 142 0.50 -5.69 3.68
CA TYR A 142 -0.02 -6.05 2.37
C TYR A 142 -0.73 -7.42 2.34
N LYS A 143 -0.31 -8.41 3.13
CA LYS A 143 -1.00 -9.71 3.24
C LYS A 143 -2.39 -9.57 3.88
N ASN A 144 -2.51 -8.81 4.97
CA ASN A 144 -3.79 -8.59 5.66
C ASN A 144 -4.82 -7.92 4.73
N ARG A 145 -4.34 -7.12 3.78
CA ARG A 145 -5.16 -6.52 2.73
C ARG A 145 -5.79 -7.55 1.78
N TRP A 146 -5.11 -8.66 1.47
CA TRP A 146 -5.69 -9.77 0.70
C TRP A 146 -6.78 -10.49 1.48
N GLN A 147 -6.58 -10.69 2.79
CA GLN A 147 -7.60 -11.29 3.64
C GLN A 147 -8.88 -10.46 3.69
N LEU A 148 -8.78 -9.13 3.77
CA LEU A 148 -9.94 -8.24 3.67
C LEU A 148 -10.67 -8.39 2.33
N GLU A 149 -9.94 -8.55 1.23
CA GLU A 149 -10.50 -8.75 -0.10
C GLU A 149 -11.25 -10.08 -0.22
N LEU A 150 -10.64 -11.16 0.28
CA LEU A 150 -11.26 -12.48 0.36
C LEU A 150 -12.50 -12.45 1.26
N PHE A 151 -12.45 -11.73 2.37
CA PHE A 151 -13.59 -11.50 3.25
C PHE A 151 -14.72 -10.76 2.52
N PHE A 152 -14.45 -9.65 1.83
CA PHE A 152 -15.49 -8.94 1.07
C PHE A 152 -16.01 -9.74 -0.12
N LYS A 153 -15.16 -10.54 -0.78
CA LYS A 153 -15.56 -11.46 -1.84
C LYS A 153 -16.47 -12.55 -1.29
N TRP A 154 -16.07 -13.18 -0.19
CA TRP A 154 -16.88 -14.16 0.54
C TRP A 154 -18.21 -13.57 0.95
N LEU A 155 -18.20 -12.37 1.55
CA LEU A 155 -19.38 -11.65 2.00
C LEU A 155 -20.35 -11.38 0.84
N LYS A 156 -19.84 -10.93 -0.31
CA LYS A 156 -20.65 -10.71 -1.52
C LYS A 156 -21.19 -12.01 -2.15
N GLN A 157 -20.45 -13.12 -2.05
CA GLN A 157 -20.89 -14.42 -2.56
C GLN A 157 -21.95 -15.07 -1.67
N HIS A 158 -21.85 -14.91 -0.36
CA HIS A 158 -22.72 -15.59 0.61
C HIS A 158 -23.89 -14.71 1.06
N LEU A 159 -23.77 -13.38 1.01
CA LEU A 159 -24.90 -12.47 1.06
C LEU A 159 -25.41 -12.25 -0.36
N LYS A 160 -26.26 -13.18 -0.85
CA LYS A 160 -27.19 -12.86 -1.94
C LYS A 160 -28.12 -11.75 -1.42
N ILE A 161 -27.73 -10.49 -1.56
CA ILE A 161 -28.62 -9.36 -1.31
C ILE A 161 -29.71 -9.46 -2.38
N LYS A 162 -30.83 -10.10 -2.02
CA LYS A 162 -32.08 -9.92 -2.75
C LYS A 162 -32.40 -8.44 -2.62
N LYS A 163 -32.33 -7.71 -3.74
CA LYS A 163 -32.95 -6.38 -3.84
C LYS A 163 -34.41 -6.54 -3.42
N PHE A 164 -34.80 -5.82 -2.38
CA PHE A 164 -36.18 -5.42 -2.18
C PHE A 164 -36.33 -4.01 -2.76
#